data_AF-A0A1Q7U4X6-F1
#
_entry.id   AF-A0A1Q7U4X6-F1
#
_cell.length_a   1.000
_cell.length_b   1.000
_cell.length_c   1.000
_cell.angle_alpha   90.00
_cell.angle_beta   90.00
_cell.angle_gamma   90.00
#
_symmetry.space_group_name_H-M   'P 1'
#
loop_
_entity.id
_entity.type
_entity.pdbx_description
1 polymer ?
#
loop_
_entity_poly.entity_id
_entity_poly.type
_entity_poly.pdbx_seq_one_letter_code
_entity_poly.pdbx_strand_id
1 'polypeptide(L)'
;QAMGGLTLGNISLDGTTIPAAASKSRAVSSTRRRARDRPRRPEVDTFVARTEHAEQPEMPAGVGIAAALALRPARLANLATAHVVCAARAQAREAAEPAASDATGHERAATARPPGSPPRGCPPPPPTPGPRDTDQDHCTAPASRLMHNRHNDGCDHPDHAHAAVAQDSCLRVARTLSNPPNEHAEAIPPLDALPLAVGTPQAGALDHGSCSATTSAAMAARDREPSIATGRLPPHPRWPAYCAQQPAPPPADASPKVPMADTLQTAMGGALSRWRQWTGEPVLGMSKDLWGCRQGALRGVWAAAGAWCLGCLACNVQRRHPLTLGYMCPRRLGGTGQGVR
;
A
#
# COMPACT_ATOMS: atom_id res chain seq x y z
N GLN A 1 19.00 -31.66 -5.35
CA GLN A 1 19.81 -30.55 -5.88
C GLN A 1 19.34 -29.27 -5.22
N ALA A 2 20.10 -28.76 -4.25
CA ALA A 2 19.76 -27.52 -3.56
C ALA A 2 20.11 -26.35 -4.48
N MET A 3 19.11 -25.72 -5.10
CA MET A 3 19.29 -24.38 -5.67
C MET A 3 19.77 -23.49 -4.52
N GLY A 4 21.03 -23.06 -4.57
CA GLY A 4 21.70 -22.27 -3.53
C GLY A 4 20.73 -21.29 -2.87
N GLY A 5 20.38 -21.61 -1.61
CA GLY A 5 19.32 -20.95 -0.87
C GLY A 5 19.67 -19.47 -0.71
N LEU A 6 18.73 -18.60 -1.07
CA LEU A 6 18.86 -17.18 -0.77
C LEU A 6 18.99 -17.02 0.75
N THR A 7 20.15 -16.57 1.21
CA THR A 7 20.33 -16.09 2.59
C THR A 7 20.07 -14.59 2.61
N LEU A 8 19.23 -14.15 3.55
CA LEU A 8 18.80 -12.76 3.64
C LEU A 8 19.84 -11.92 4.40
N GLY A 9 20.51 -11.03 3.68
CA GLY A 9 21.33 -9.96 4.25
C GLY A 9 20.47 -8.75 4.61
N ASN A 10 20.76 -7.61 4.00
CA ASN A 10 19.96 -6.39 4.17
C ASN A 10 18.75 -6.38 3.25
N ILE A 11 17.69 -5.70 3.69
CA ILE A 11 16.47 -5.52 2.89
C ILE A 11 16.18 -4.07 2.59
N SER A 12 15.56 -3.85 1.44
CA SER A 12 14.97 -2.59 1.03
C SER A 12 13.47 -2.76 0.93
N LEU A 13 12.75 -1.99 1.73
CA LEU A 13 11.30 -1.94 1.74
C LEU A 13 10.86 -0.67 1.02
N ASP A 14 10.06 -0.88 -0.01
CA ASP A 14 9.53 0.20 -0.80
C ASP A 14 8.07 -0.02 -1.17
N GLY A 15 7.36 1.09 -1.35
CA GLY A 15 5.94 1.18 -1.61
C GLY A 15 5.64 1.80 -2.97
N THR A 16 4.51 1.42 -3.53
CA THR A 16 3.94 2.10 -4.68
C THR A 16 2.42 2.14 -4.61
N THR A 17 1.87 3.27 -5.02
CA THR A 17 0.43 3.40 -5.28
C THR A 17 0.06 2.80 -6.64
N ILE A 18 -1.02 2.01 -6.67
CA ILE A 18 -1.64 1.45 -7.86
C ILE A 18 -3.11 1.85 -7.84
N PRO A 19 -3.68 2.41 -8.92
CA PRO A 19 -5.11 2.67 -8.99
C PRO A 19 -5.91 1.37 -8.89
N ALA A 20 -6.81 1.28 -7.93
CA ALA A 20 -7.73 0.15 -7.78
C ALA A 20 -8.70 0.06 -8.95
N ALA A 21 -9.22 -1.14 -9.22
CA ALA A 21 -10.25 -1.39 -10.24
C ALA A 21 -11.66 -0.88 -9.82
N ALA A 22 -11.76 0.32 -9.26
CA ALA A 22 -12.99 0.91 -8.72
C ALA A 22 -13.39 2.19 -9.46
N SER A 23 -14.71 2.42 -9.56
CA SER A 23 -15.27 3.52 -10.35
C SER A 23 -15.60 4.71 -9.46
N LYS A 24 -15.04 5.89 -9.77
CA LYS A 24 -15.30 7.14 -9.04
C LYS A 24 -16.78 7.50 -9.02
N SER A 25 -17.48 7.33 -10.15
CA SER A 25 -18.91 7.66 -10.27
C SER A 25 -19.84 6.73 -9.48
N ARG A 26 -19.30 5.60 -8.97
CA ARG A 26 -20.04 4.65 -8.13
C ARG A 26 -19.75 4.81 -6.64
N ALA A 27 -18.85 5.70 -6.26
CA ALA A 27 -18.70 6.14 -4.87
C ALA A 27 -19.87 7.06 -4.51
N VAL A 28 -20.60 6.72 -3.44
CA VAL A 28 -21.78 7.46 -3.00
C VAL A 28 -21.66 7.71 -1.50
N SER A 29 -21.98 8.94 -1.08
CA SER A 29 -21.97 9.30 0.34
C SER A 29 -22.94 8.45 1.15
N SER A 30 -22.63 8.26 2.43
CA SER A 30 -23.43 7.44 3.32
C SER A 30 -24.88 7.90 3.41
N THR A 31 -25.11 9.21 3.44
CA THR A 31 -26.47 9.79 3.40
C THR A 31 -27.21 9.46 2.12
N ARG A 32 -26.60 9.68 0.95
CA ARG A 32 -27.25 9.40 -0.35
C ARG A 32 -27.55 7.92 -0.53
N ARG A 33 -26.70 7.05 0.00
CA ARG A 33 -26.94 5.60 -0.03
C ARG A 33 -28.09 5.21 0.90
N ARG A 34 -28.10 5.66 2.17
CA ARG A 34 -29.22 5.39 3.09
C ARG A 34 -30.57 5.85 2.49
N ALA A 35 -30.59 7.01 1.83
CA ALA A 35 -31.77 7.50 1.10
C ALA A 35 -32.18 6.58 -0.06
N ARG A 36 -31.21 6.05 -0.82
CA ARG A 36 -31.47 5.10 -1.93
C ARG A 36 -31.88 3.70 -1.45
N ASP A 37 -31.45 3.29 -0.27
CA ASP A 37 -31.67 1.94 0.25
C ASP A 37 -33.04 1.79 0.92
N ARG A 38 -33.53 2.86 1.54
CA ARG A 38 -34.81 2.88 2.27
C ARG A 38 -35.99 2.33 1.44
N PRO A 39 -36.21 2.73 0.18
CA PRO A 39 -37.30 2.16 -0.62
C PRO A 39 -36.98 0.80 -1.27
N ARG A 40 -35.71 0.41 -1.38
CA ARG A 40 -35.30 -0.78 -2.16
C ARG A 40 -35.67 -2.10 -1.50
N ARG A 41 -35.54 -2.20 -0.18
CA ARG A 41 -35.88 -3.44 0.55
C ARG A 41 -37.35 -3.85 0.33
N PRO A 42 -38.34 -3.00 0.64
CA PRO A 42 -39.74 -3.38 0.43
C PRO A 42 -40.08 -3.60 -1.05
N GLU A 43 -39.40 -2.91 -1.98
CA GLU A 43 -39.57 -3.16 -3.42
C GLU A 43 -39.12 -4.57 -3.83
N VAL A 44 -37.97 -5.03 -3.30
CA VAL A 44 -37.48 -6.39 -3.56
C VAL A 44 -38.39 -7.44 -2.92
N ASP A 45 -38.81 -7.22 -1.67
CA ASP A 45 -39.71 -8.15 -0.97
C ASP A 45 -41.06 -8.28 -1.73
N THR A 46 -41.62 -7.15 -2.17
CA THR A 46 -42.83 -7.14 -3.00
C THR A 46 -42.61 -7.85 -4.34
N PHE A 47 -41.46 -7.64 -4.97
CA PHE A 47 -41.13 -8.29 -6.24
C PHE A 47 -41.02 -9.81 -6.09
N VAL A 48 -40.30 -10.28 -5.07
CA VAL A 48 -40.14 -11.72 -4.76
C VAL A 48 -41.51 -12.34 -4.49
N ALA A 49 -42.32 -11.75 -3.62
CA ALA A 49 -43.67 -12.26 -3.31
C ALA A 49 -44.57 -12.36 -4.54
N ARG A 50 -44.54 -11.36 -5.45
CA ARG A 50 -45.32 -11.39 -6.70
C ARG A 50 -44.89 -12.50 -7.64
N THR A 51 -43.59 -12.82 -7.69
CA THR A 51 -43.07 -13.86 -8.57
C THR A 51 -43.21 -15.27 -8.01
N GLU A 52 -43.29 -15.42 -6.68
CA GLU A 52 -43.49 -16.72 -6.02
C GLU A 52 -44.93 -17.23 -6.12
N HIS A 53 -45.91 -16.32 -6.12
CA HIS A 53 -47.33 -16.67 -6.12
C HIS A 53 -48.01 -16.65 -7.51
N ALA A 54 -47.31 -16.23 -8.56
CA ALA A 54 -47.89 -16.11 -9.89
C ALA A 54 -47.33 -17.18 -10.84
N GLU A 55 -48.20 -18.08 -11.33
CA GLU A 55 -47.87 -19.03 -12.40
C GLU A 55 -47.45 -18.32 -13.70
N GLN A 56 -48.01 -17.11 -13.93
CA GLN A 56 -47.56 -16.15 -14.95
C GLN A 56 -47.60 -14.73 -14.36
N PRO A 57 -46.49 -14.21 -13.83
CA PRO A 57 -46.46 -12.86 -13.25
C PRO A 57 -46.69 -11.82 -14.35
N GLU A 58 -47.75 -11.02 -14.22
CA GLU A 58 -47.98 -9.87 -15.09
C GLU A 58 -46.87 -8.83 -14.85
N MET A 59 -45.91 -8.80 -15.77
CA MET A 59 -44.73 -7.94 -15.66
C MET A 59 -44.63 -7.06 -16.89
N PRO A 60 -44.26 -5.76 -16.75
CA PRO A 60 -43.98 -4.90 -17.89
C PRO A 60 -43.05 -5.57 -18.90
N ALA A 61 -43.37 -5.37 -20.17
CA ALA A 61 -42.63 -5.93 -21.29
C ALA A 61 -41.13 -5.63 -21.17
N GLY A 62 -40.30 -6.67 -21.29
CA GLY A 62 -38.83 -6.57 -21.22
C GLY A 62 -38.19 -6.89 -19.86
N VAL A 63 -38.98 -7.19 -18.80
CA VAL A 63 -38.40 -7.63 -17.51
C VAL A 63 -38.18 -9.14 -17.51
N GLY A 64 -36.93 -9.58 -17.64
CA GLY A 64 -36.55 -10.97 -17.42
C GLY A 64 -36.64 -11.35 -15.94
N ILE A 65 -37.69 -12.09 -15.55
CA ILE A 65 -37.99 -12.45 -14.14
C ILE A 65 -36.81 -13.14 -13.46
N ALA A 66 -36.21 -14.15 -14.10
CA ALA A 66 -35.07 -14.88 -13.54
C ALA A 66 -33.84 -13.97 -13.31
N ALA A 67 -33.50 -13.11 -14.28
CA ALA A 67 -32.40 -12.16 -14.14
C ALA A 67 -32.67 -11.12 -13.05
N ALA A 68 -33.92 -10.66 -12.95
CA ALA A 68 -34.38 -9.74 -11.91
C ALA A 68 -34.32 -10.35 -10.50
N LEU A 69 -34.73 -11.60 -10.34
CA LEU A 69 -34.65 -12.36 -9.10
C LEU A 69 -33.22 -12.64 -8.66
N ALA A 70 -32.28 -12.82 -9.59
CA ALA A 70 -30.87 -12.94 -9.25
C ALA A 70 -30.25 -11.58 -8.85
N LEU A 71 -30.58 -10.52 -9.60
CA LEU A 71 -29.91 -9.22 -9.48
C LEU A 71 -30.33 -8.42 -8.25
N ARG A 72 -31.62 -8.46 -7.89
CA ARG A 72 -32.19 -7.63 -6.81
C ARG A 72 -31.69 -8.03 -5.42
N PRO A 73 -31.74 -9.30 -5.00
CA PRO A 73 -31.15 -9.75 -3.74
C PRO A 73 -29.63 -9.54 -3.69
N ALA A 74 -28.92 -9.82 -4.79
CA ALA A 74 -27.48 -9.59 -4.87
C ALA A 74 -27.11 -8.11 -4.65
N ARG A 75 -27.92 -7.18 -5.18
CA ARG A 75 -27.75 -5.73 -4.91
C ARG A 75 -27.99 -5.40 -3.44
N LEU A 76 -29.00 -5.96 -2.80
CA LEU A 76 -29.24 -5.76 -1.35
C LEU A 76 -28.09 -6.31 -0.51
N ALA A 77 -27.56 -7.49 -0.85
CA ALA A 77 -26.39 -8.07 -0.18
C ALA A 77 -25.16 -7.16 -0.32
N ASN A 78 -24.90 -6.63 -1.52
CA ASN A 78 -23.80 -5.68 -1.74
C ASN A 78 -23.94 -4.39 -0.92
N LEU A 79 -25.18 -3.89 -0.75
CA LEU A 79 -25.46 -2.73 0.10
C LEU A 79 -25.22 -3.04 1.58
N ALA A 80 -25.64 -4.22 2.05
CA ALA A 80 -25.36 -4.67 3.41
C ALA A 80 -23.85 -4.75 3.66
N THR A 81 -23.08 -5.34 2.73
CA THR A 81 -21.62 -5.41 2.82
C THR A 81 -20.99 -4.02 2.88
N ALA A 82 -21.47 -3.07 2.06
CA ALA A 82 -20.98 -1.69 2.10
C ALA A 82 -21.19 -1.06 3.49
N HIS A 83 -22.36 -1.24 4.11
CA HIS A 83 -22.64 -0.76 5.46
C HIS A 83 -21.72 -1.36 6.52
N VAL A 84 -21.48 -2.67 6.47
CA VAL A 84 -20.56 -3.35 7.38
C VAL A 84 -19.15 -2.79 7.24
N VAL A 85 -18.67 -2.62 6.00
CA VAL A 85 -17.34 -2.09 5.74
C VAL A 85 -17.20 -0.66 6.24
N CYS A 86 -18.20 0.19 6.06
CA CYS A 86 -18.14 1.57 6.57
C CYS A 86 -18.27 1.68 8.09
N ALA A 87 -19.06 0.82 8.73
CA ALA A 87 -19.06 0.70 10.19
C ALA A 87 -17.68 0.27 10.72
N ALA A 88 -17.08 -0.78 10.13
CA ALA A 88 -15.74 -1.25 10.49
C ALA A 88 -14.67 -0.16 10.29
N ARG A 89 -14.80 0.65 9.23
CA ARG A 89 -13.90 1.79 8.99
C ARG A 89 -14.05 2.90 10.03
N ALA A 90 -15.27 3.19 10.45
CA ALA A 90 -15.52 4.17 11.51
C ALA A 90 -14.89 3.71 12.83
N GLN A 91 -15.10 2.44 13.20
CA GLN A 91 -14.48 1.83 14.38
C GLN A 91 -12.95 1.85 14.31
N ALA A 92 -12.37 1.49 13.16
CA ALA A 92 -10.91 1.53 12.97
C ALA A 92 -10.36 2.96 13.10
N ARG A 93 -11.10 3.97 12.63
CA ARG A 93 -10.74 5.38 12.78
C ARG A 93 -10.79 5.79 14.25
N GLU A 94 -11.90 5.50 14.93
CA GLU A 94 -12.08 5.80 16.36
C GLU A 94 -11.00 5.16 17.24
N ALA A 95 -10.58 3.93 16.92
CA ALA A 95 -9.49 3.25 17.64
C ALA A 95 -8.11 3.88 17.39
N ALA A 96 -7.89 4.46 16.20
CA ALA A 96 -6.59 5.04 15.81
C ALA A 96 -6.45 6.54 16.15
N GLU A 97 -7.57 7.27 16.29
CA GLU A 97 -7.60 8.72 16.50
C GLU A 97 -6.94 9.17 17.83
N PRO A 98 -7.06 8.45 18.97
CA PRO A 98 -6.33 8.78 20.19
C PRO A 98 -4.81 8.74 20.00
N ALA A 99 -4.29 7.62 19.49
CA ALA A 99 -2.85 7.46 19.25
C ALA A 99 -2.30 8.48 18.24
N ALA A 100 -3.07 8.83 17.21
CA ALA A 100 -2.69 9.86 16.24
C ALA A 100 -2.69 11.28 16.86
N SER A 101 -3.64 11.56 17.74
CA SER A 101 -3.75 12.85 18.44
C SER A 101 -2.61 13.02 19.44
N ASP A 102 -2.29 11.96 20.19
CA ASP A 102 -1.17 11.93 21.14
C ASP A 102 0.17 12.08 20.42
N ALA A 103 0.39 11.33 19.32
CA ALA A 103 1.59 11.47 18.50
C ALA A 103 1.75 12.88 17.93
N THR A 104 0.66 13.49 17.46
CA THR A 104 0.64 14.88 16.99
C THR A 104 0.93 15.86 18.14
N GLY A 105 0.39 15.60 19.33
CA GLY A 105 0.65 16.38 20.54
C GLY A 105 2.13 16.35 20.94
N HIS A 106 2.74 15.16 20.97
CA HIS A 106 4.16 14.99 21.23
C HIS A 106 5.05 15.65 20.17
N GLU A 107 4.69 15.54 18.89
CA GLU A 107 5.45 16.19 17.81
C GLU A 107 5.37 17.73 17.90
N ARG A 108 4.19 18.28 18.24
CA ARG A 108 4.01 19.72 18.49
C ARG A 108 4.79 20.18 19.72
N ALA A 109 4.83 19.39 20.79
CA ALA A 109 5.60 19.70 21.99
C ALA A 109 7.12 19.68 21.72
N ALA A 110 7.61 18.69 20.95
CA ALA A 110 9.02 18.56 20.59
C ALA A 110 9.49 19.62 19.58
N THR A 111 8.59 20.17 18.77
CA THR A 111 8.87 21.26 17.81
C THR A 111 8.43 22.64 18.31
N ALA A 112 7.99 22.73 19.57
CA ALA A 112 7.59 23.99 20.17
C ALA A 112 8.77 24.97 20.17
N ARG A 113 8.56 26.12 19.55
CA ARG A 113 9.50 27.25 19.60
C ARG A 113 9.57 27.84 21.02
N PRO A 114 10.63 28.61 21.35
CA PRO A 114 10.74 29.30 22.63
C PRO A 114 9.48 30.10 22.99
N PRO A 115 9.22 30.30 24.29
CA PRO A 115 7.99 30.91 24.79
C PRO A 115 7.73 32.25 24.11
N GLY A 116 6.56 32.40 23.45
CA GLY A 116 6.15 33.61 22.74
C GLY A 116 5.76 33.44 21.27
N SER A 117 6.01 32.29 20.65
CA SER A 117 5.53 32.00 19.29
C SER A 117 4.10 31.43 19.32
N PRO A 118 3.14 31.94 18.51
CA PRO A 118 1.80 31.36 18.45
C PRO A 118 1.87 29.91 17.93
N PRO A 119 1.14 28.95 18.55
CA PRO A 119 1.12 27.57 18.08
C PRO A 119 0.58 27.50 16.63
N ARG A 120 1.23 26.71 15.77
CA ARG A 120 0.75 26.48 14.41
C ARG A 120 -0.44 25.51 14.41
N GLY A 121 -1.59 25.99 13.93
CA GLY A 121 -2.76 25.18 13.58
C GLY A 121 -3.72 24.90 14.73
N CYS A 122 -4.98 24.59 14.40
CA CYS A 122 -5.98 24.23 15.38
C CYS A 122 -5.61 22.94 16.15
N PRO A 123 -6.03 22.81 17.42
CA PRO A 123 -6.06 21.53 18.10
C PRO A 123 -6.81 20.49 17.25
N PRO A 124 -6.38 19.21 17.23
CA PRO A 124 -7.17 18.18 16.59
C PRO A 124 -8.57 18.13 17.23
N PRO A 125 -9.66 18.11 16.45
CA PRO A 125 -11.01 18.01 16.99
C PRO A 125 -11.20 16.65 17.68
N PRO A 126 -12.13 16.54 18.65
CA PRO A 126 -12.42 15.27 19.30
C PRO A 126 -12.94 14.23 18.28
N PRO A 127 -12.68 12.93 18.52
CA PRO A 127 -13.12 11.87 17.63
C PRO A 127 -14.64 11.89 17.49
N THR A 128 -15.13 11.79 16.25
CA THR A 128 -16.57 11.68 15.97
C THR A 128 -16.97 10.19 15.95
N PRO A 129 -17.85 9.74 16.85
CA PRO A 129 -18.30 8.35 16.88
C PRO A 129 -19.15 8.00 15.65
N GLY A 130 -18.98 6.78 15.15
CA GLY A 130 -19.74 6.19 14.07
C GLY A 130 -19.37 6.67 12.65
N PRO A 131 -19.99 6.07 11.63
CA PRO A 131 -19.81 6.50 10.24
C PRO A 131 -20.27 7.95 10.03
N ARG A 132 -19.48 8.74 9.31
CA ARG A 132 -19.83 10.13 8.96
C ARG A 132 -20.77 10.15 7.76
N ASP A 133 -21.58 11.20 7.66
CA ASP A 133 -22.47 11.44 6.51
C ASP A 133 -21.71 11.60 5.19
N THR A 134 -20.48 12.10 5.27
CA THR A 134 -19.57 12.29 4.15
C THR A 134 -18.72 11.07 3.81
N ASP A 135 -18.73 10.03 4.65
CA ASP A 135 -18.02 8.78 4.36
C ASP A 135 -18.58 8.18 3.06
N GLN A 136 -17.68 7.88 2.12
CA GLN A 136 -18.04 7.33 0.82
C GLN A 136 -18.05 5.80 0.88
N ASP A 137 -19.09 5.19 0.31
CA ASP A 137 -19.11 3.74 0.09
C ASP A 137 -19.20 3.44 -1.39
N HIS A 138 -18.69 2.27 -1.74
CA HIS A 138 -18.66 1.80 -3.10
C HIS A 138 -19.36 0.43 -3.20
N CYS A 139 -20.61 0.40 -3.67
CA CYS A 139 -21.45 -0.80 -3.64
C CYS A 139 -20.91 -1.97 -4.50
N THR A 140 -19.98 -1.72 -5.42
CA THR A 140 -19.40 -2.77 -6.30
C THR A 140 -17.94 -3.09 -6.00
N ALA A 141 -17.35 -2.39 -5.03
CA ALA A 141 -16.01 -2.65 -4.53
C ALA A 141 -15.92 -2.06 -3.11
N PRO A 142 -16.65 -2.64 -2.13
CA PRO A 142 -16.81 -2.06 -0.81
C PRO A 142 -15.49 -1.78 -0.11
N ALA A 143 -14.47 -2.60 -0.37
CA ALA A 143 -13.13 -2.46 0.19
C ALA A 143 -12.35 -1.27 -0.35
N SER A 144 -12.64 -0.76 -1.55
CA SER A 144 -11.92 0.38 -2.15
C SER A 144 -12.24 1.68 -1.40
N ARG A 145 -11.23 2.54 -1.26
CA ARG A 145 -11.34 3.84 -0.58
C ARG A 145 -11.07 4.96 -1.57
N LEU A 146 -11.91 5.97 -1.58
CA LEU A 146 -11.67 7.18 -2.35
C LEU A 146 -10.80 8.12 -1.50
N MET A 147 -9.69 8.60 -2.06
CA MET A 147 -8.72 9.45 -1.38
C MET A 147 -8.29 10.61 -2.29
N HIS A 148 -7.89 11.73 -1.68
CA HIS A 148 -7.33 12.85 -2.42
C HIS A 148 -5.97 12.45 -3.01
N ASN A 149 -5.76 12.71 -4.29
CA ASN A 149 -4.46 12.49 -4.92
C ASN A 149 -3.51 13.63 -4.52
N ARG A 150 -2.28 13.33 -4.15
CA ARG A 150 -1.31 14.39 -3.80
C ARG A 150 -0.77 15.14 -5.02
N HIS A 151 -0.91 14.59 -6.22
CA HIS A 151 -0.34 15.10 -7.46
C HIS A 151 -1.33 15.89 -8.33
N ASN A 152 -2.62 15.86 -8.00
CA ASN A 152 -3.65 16.65 -8.67
C ASN A 152 -4.81 16.94 -7.70
N ASP A 153 -5.68 17.88 -8.06
CA ASP A 153 -6.87 18.24 -7.26
C ASP A 153 -8.00 17.20 -7.32
N GLY A 154 -7.69 16.00 -7.82
CA GLY A 154 -8.64 14.91 -8.00
C GLY A 154 -8.66 13.94 -6.83
N CYS A 155 -9.68 13.07 -6.83
CA CYS A 155 -9.76 11.92 -5.94
C CYS A 155 -9.57 10.62 -6.73
N ASP A 156 -8.83 9.68 -6.17
CA ASP A 156 -8.53 8.36 -6.73
C ASP A 156 -8.83 7.24 -5.73
N HIS A 157 -8.86 6.00 -6.21
CA HIS A 157 -8.92 4.83 -5.33
C HIS A 157 -7.55 4.17 -5.26
N PRO A 158 -6.61 4.65 -4.42
CA PRO A 158 -5.29 4.05 -4.33
C PRO A 158 -5.34 2.73 -3.57
N ASP A 159 -4.73 1.70 -4.15
CA ASP A 159 -4.20 0.56 -3.39
C ASP A 159 -2.69 0.78 -3.22
N HIS A 160 -2.19 0.60 -2.01
CA HIS A 160 -0.78 0.73 -1.65
C HIS A 160 -0.13 -0.65 -1.67
N ALA A 161 0.71 -0.89 -2.67
CA ALA A 161 1.47 -2.13 -2.82
C ALA A 161 2.88 -1.94 -2.24
N HIS A 162 3.27 -2.83 -1.34
CA HIS A 162 4.60 -2.81 -0.74
C HIS A 162 5.37 -4.08 -1.10
N ALA A 163 6.69 -3.95 -1.12
CA ALA A 163 7.61 -5.04 -1.37
C ALA A 163 8.86 -4.91 -0.49
N ALA A 164 9.26 -6.03 0.11
CA ALA A 164 10.60 -6.17 0.68
C ALA A 164 11.50 -6.87 -0.33
N VAL A 165 12.64 -6.25 -0.62
CA VAL A 165 13.63 -6.69 -1.60
C VAL A 165 14.93 -7.00 -0.88
N ALA A 166 15.51 -8.17 -1.08
CA ALA A 166 16.86 -8.47 -0.60
C ALA A 166 17.88 -7.63 -1.40
N GLN A 167 18.71 -6.84 -0.71
CA GLN A 167 19.63 -5.91 -1.37
C GLN A 167 20.66 -6.64 -2.24
N ASP A 168 21.21 -7.74 -1.74
CA ASP A 168 22.31 -8.47 -2.41
C ASP A 168 21.88 -9.15 -3.73
N SER A 169 20.61 -9.55 -3.82
CA SER A 169 20.09 -10.31 -4.97
C SER A 169 19.05 -9.54 -5.80
N CYS A 170 18.56 -8.41 -5.29
CA CYS A 170 17.43 -7.66 -5.84
C CYS A 170 16.16 -8.52 -6.03
N LEU A 171 16.02 -9.62 -5.28
CA LEU A 171 14.85 -10.48 -5.29
C LEU A 171 13.82 -10.00 -4.28
N ARG A 172 12.54 -10.03 -4.67
CA ARG A 172 11.44 -9.81 -3.74
C ARG A 172 11.30 -10.99 -2.80
N VAL A 173 11.31 -10.72 -1.50
CA VAL A 173 11.21 -11.73 -0.43
C VAL A 173 9.89 -11.65 0.33
N ALA A 174 9.26 -10.47 0.36
CA ALA A 174 7.91 -10.29 0.88
C ALA A 174 7.16 -9.20 0.10
N ARG A 175 5.84 -9.20 0.23
CA ARG A 175 4.94 -8.26 -0.45
C ARG A 175 3.64 -8.14 0.30
N THR A 176 3.00 -6.99 0.19
CA THR A 176 1.63 -6.76 0.66
C THR A 176 0.91 -5.78 -0.25
N LEU A 177 -0.41 -5.76 -0.15
CA LEU A 177 -1.25 -4.76 -0.81
C LEU A 177 -2.39 -4.41 0.14
N SER A 178 -2.56 -3.12 0.38
CA SER A 178 -3.50 -2.55 1.33
C SER A 178 -4.10 -1.26 0.76
N ASN A 179 -4.98 -0.60 1.51
CA ASN A 179 -5.50 0.71 1.12
C ASN A 179 -5.89 1.67 2.28
N PRO A 180 -5.17 1.71 3.41
CA PRO A 180 -5.44 2.74 4.42
C PRO A 180 -5.04 4.13 3.92
N PRO A 181 -5.64 5.20 4.48
CA PRO A 181 -5.41 6.57 4.04
C PRO A 181 -4.01 7.12 4.33
N ASN A 182 -3.25 6.46 5.20
CA ASN A 182 -1.86 6.80 5.50
C ASN A 182 -0.99 5.56 5.36
N GLU A 183 0.27 5.77 4.97
CA GLU A 183 1.24 4.71 4.70
C GLU A 183 2.19 4.47 5.89
N HIS A 184 1.99 5.18 7.01
CA HIS A 184 2.95 5.24 8.13
C HIS A 184 3.28 3.88 8.74
N ALA A 185 2.32 2.96 8.78
CA ALA A 185 2.46 1.60 9.34
C ALA A 185 2.52 0.50 8.26
N GLU A 186 2.52 0.88 6.98
CA GLU A 186 2.41 -0.07 5.87
C GLU A 186 3.69 -0.88 5.60
N ALA A 187 4.79 -0.49 6.24
CA ALA A 187 6.00 -1.29 6.27
C ALA A 187 5.91 -2.53 7.17
N ILE A 188 5.00 -2.56 8.15
CA ILE A 188 4.92 -3.66 9.12
C ILE A 188 4.43 -4.96 8.46
N PRO A 189 3.32 -4.98 7.70
CA PRO A 189 2.84 -6.20 7.07
C PRO A 189 3.86 -6.95 6.19
N PRO A 190 4.64 -6.29 5.30
CA PRO A 190 5.67 -7.00 4.52
C PRO A 190 6.86 -7.45 5.38
N LEU A 191 7.17 -6.80 6.51
CA LEU A 191 8.18 -7.30 7.46
C LEU A 191 7.75 -8.59 8.16
N ASP A 192 6.45 -8.74 8.40
CA ASP A 192 5.84 -9.94 9.00
C ASP A 192 5.65 -11.08 8.00
N ALA A 193 5.51 -10.74 6.72
CA ALA A 193 5.42 -11.71 5.64
C ALA A 193 6.79 -12.25 5.18
N LEU A 194 7.90 -11.87 5.83
CA LEU A 194 9.23 -12.39 5.50
C LEU A 194 9.32 -13.89 5.83
N PRO A 195 9.71 -14.75 4.86
CA PRO A 195 9.77 -16.18 5.10
C PRO A 195 10.97 -16.52 5.99
N LEU A 196 10.73 -17.20 7.11
CA LEU A 196 11.81 -17.62 8.02
C LEU A 196 12.87 -18.51 7.33
N ALA A 197 12.48 -19.23 6.27
CA ALA A 197 13.36 -20.11 5.51
C ALA A 197 14.52 -19.41 4.79
N VAL A 198 14.44 -18.09 4.55
CA VAL A 198 15.56 -17.31 3.96
C VAL A 198 16.42 -16.61 5.02
N GLY A 199 16.10 -16.80 6.31
CA GLY A 199 16.76 -16.14 7.43
C GLY A 199 16.15 -14.79 7.80
N THR A 200 16.72 -14.16 8.82
CA THR A 200 16.31 -12.85 9.33
C THR A 200 17.21 -11.76 8.76
N PRO A 201 16.64 -10.64 8.29
CA PRO A 201 17.46 -9.56 7.74
C PRO A 201 18.26 -8.87 8.84
N GLN A 202 19.49 -8.46 8.53
CA GLN A 202 20.38 -7.77 9.47
C GLN A 202 19.98 -6.30 9.66
N ALA A 203 19.71 -5.59 8.55
CA ALA A 203 19.20 -4.23 8.55
C ALA A 203 18.10 -4.04 7.50
N GLY A 204 17.25 -3.02 7.73
CA GLY A 204 16.18 -2.66 6.81
C GLY A 204 16.25 -1.19 6.42
N ALA A 205 16.29 -0.92 5.11
CA ALA A 205 16.16 0.42 4.56
C ALA A 205 14.72 0.65 4.08
N LEU A 206 14.05 1.68 4.62
CA LEU A 206 12.63 1.94 4.37
C LEU A 206 12.41 3.31 3.70
N ASP A 207 11.32 3.41 2.95
CA ASP A 207 10.89 4.69 2.37
C ASP A 207 10.44 5.69 3.43
N HIS A 208 10.49 6.97 3.06
CA HIS A 208 9.98 8.08 3.88
C HIS A 208 8.50 7.98 4.21
N GLY A 209 7.68 7.38 3.34
CA GLY A 209 6.25 7.18 3.61
C GLY A 209 6.00 6.31 4.85
N SER A 210 6.95 5.45 5.20
CA SER A 210 6.90 4.56 6.36
C SER A 210 7.53 5.16 7.63
N CYS A 211 8.01 6.41 7.59
CA CYS A 211 8.58 7.11 8.73
C CYS A 211 7.49 7.38 9.79
N SER A 212 7.48 6.57 10.84
CA SER A 212 6.58 6.70 11.98
C SER A 212 7.16 6.04 13.23
N ALA A 213 6.77 6.54 14.41
CA ALA A 213 7.16 5.93 15.69
C ALA A 213 6.72 4.46 15.77
N THR A 214 5.55 4.13 15.21
CA THR A 214 5.03 2.76 15.15
C THR A 214 5.93 1.84 14.33
N THR A 215 6.39 2.27 13.16
CA THR A 215 7.30 1.48 12.32
C THR A 215 8.67 1.33 12.97
N SER A 216 9.19 2.39 13.59
CA SER A 216 10.45 2.33 14.35
C SER A 216 10.35 1.34 15.51
N ALA A 217 9.27 1.38 16.30
CA ALA A 217 9.03 0.45 17.40
C ALA A 217 8.86 -1.00 16.90
N ALA A 218 8.16 -1.20 15.79
CA ALA A 218 7.99 -2.52 15.17
C ALA A 218 9.34 -3.09 14.69
N MET A 219 10.21 -2.26 14.12
CA MET A 219 11.55 -2.69 13.70
C MET A 219 12.43 -3.04 14.92
N ALA A 220 12.42 -2.20 15.95
CA ALA A 220 13.15 -2.45 17.20
C ALA A 220 12.69 -3.75 17.89
N ALA A 221 11.37 -4.01 17.95
CA ALA A 221 10.81 -5.25 18.49
C ALA A 221 11.18 -6.51 17.70
N ARG A 222 11.76 -6.35 16.50
CA ARG A 222 12.26 -7.45 15.66
C ARG A 222 13.80 -7.53 15.69
N ASP A 223 14.45 -6.80 16.61
CA ASP A 223 15.90 -6.64 16.72
C ASP A 223 16.57 -6.21 15.41
N ARG A 224 15.89 -5.34 14.66
CA ARG A 224 16.36 -4.82 13.37
C ARG A 224 16.65 -3.33 13.49
N GLU A 225 17.82 -2.91 13.04
CA GLU A 225 18.15 -1.49 12.96
C GLU A 225 17.43 -0.86 11.74
N PRO A 226 16.49 0.07 11.96
CA PRO A 226 15.76 0.69 10.87
C PRO A 226 16.52 1.89 10.31
N SER A 227 16.85 1.85 9.02
CA SER A 227 17.29 3.01 8.27
C SER A 227 16.12 3.56 7.45
N ILE A 228 15.27 4.38 8.06
CA ILE A 228 14.10 4.98 7.39
C ILE A 228 14.45 6.37 6.90
N ALA A 229 14.22 6.66 5.62
CA ALA A 229 14.39 8.02 5.10
C ALA A 229 13.46 9.00 5.85
N THR A 230 13.99 10.07 6.44
CA THR A 230 13.17 11.04 7.19
C THR A 230 12.56 12.13 6.28
N GLY A 231 12.93 12.14 5.00
CA GLY A 231 12.41 13.05 3.98
C GLY A 231 13.25 13.05 2.71
N ARG A 232 12.98 14.01 1.80
CA ARG A 232 13.81 14.21 0.61
C ARG A 232 15.15 14.81 1.03
N LEU A 233 16.20 14.00 0.95
CA LEU A 233 17.57 14.49 0.98
C LEU A 233 17.85 15.27 -0.33
N PRO A 234 18.56 16.41 -0.27
CA PRO A 234 18.96 17.11 -1.48
C PRO A 234 19.81 16.17 -2.36
N PRO A 235 19.54 16.10 -3.68
CA PRO A 235 20.14 15.10 -4.58
C PRO A 235 21.67 15.22 -4.69
N HIS A 236 22.23 16.39 -4.34
CA HIS A 236 23.67 16.63 -4.30
C HIS A 236 24.02 17.41 -3.01
N PRO A 237 24.49 16.71 -1.96
CA PRO A 237 25.11 17.37 -0.82
C PRO A 237 26.26 18.27 -1.32
N ARG A 238 26.38 19.48 -0.78
CA ARG A 238 27.53 20.35 -1.09
C ARG A 238 28.81 19.73 -0.51
N TRP A 239 29.96 19.97 -1.14
CA TRP A 239 31.27 19.44 -0.73
C TRP A 239 31.53 19.43 0.80
N PRO A 240 31.24 20.49 1.58
CA PRO A 240 31.47 20.49 3.02
C PRO A 240 30.69 19.42 3.80
N ALA A 241 29.55 18.95 3.28
CA ALA A 241 28.76 17.91 3.92
C ALA A 241 29.45 16.53 3.89
N TYR A 242 30.36 16.29 2.95
CA TYR A 242 31.17 15.06 2.92
C TYR A 242 32.32 15.09 3.93
N CYS A 243 32.72 16.29 4.38
CA CYS A 243 33.74 16.48 5.40
C CYS A 243 33.15 16.62 6.81
N ALA A 244 31.82 16.61 6.94
CA ALA A 244 31.17 16.68 8.24
C ALA A 244 31.50 15.45 9.07
N GLN A 245 31.85 15.67 10.33
CA GLN A 245 32.04 14.57 11.27
C GLN A 245 30.71 13.87 11.54
N GLN A 246 30.76 12.58 11.90
CA GLN A 246 29.57 11.85 12.29
C GLN A 246 28.88 12.57 13.45
N PRO A 247 27.54 12.78 13.38
CA PRO A 247 26.81 13.40 14.47
C PRO A 247 26.95 12.56 15.74
N ALA A 248 27.04 13.24 16.88
CA ALA A 248 26.97 12.57 18.18
C ALA A 248 25.60 11.88 18.32
N PRO A 249 25.52 10.74 19.04
CA PRO A 249 24.26 10.06 19.26
C PRO A 249 23.26 11.02 19.93
N PRO A 250 22.01 11.06 19.47
CA PRO A 250 21.02 11.96 20.03
C PRO A 250 20.67 11.59 21.47
N PRO A 251 20.19 12.56 22.26
CA PRO A 251 19.80 12.31 23.64
C PRO A 251 18.62 11.33 23.71
N ALA A 252 18.55 10.55 24.79
CA ALA A 252 17.62 9.42 24.93
C ALA A 252 16.13 9.84 24.93
N ASP A 253 15.83 11.11 25.21
CA ASP A 253 14.50 11.72 25.22
C ASP A 253 14.14 12.41 23.89
N ALA A 254 14.99 12.30 22.86
CA ALA A 254 14.74 12.90 21.56
C ALA A 254 13.51 12.26 20.86
N SER A 255 12.77 13.10 20.13
CA SER A 255 11.66 12.62 19.30
C SER A 255 12.14 11.53 18.32
N PRO A 256 11.36 10.46 18.06
CA PRO A 256 11.78 9.32 17.22
C PRO A 256 12.34 9.67 15.84
N LYS A 257 11.99 10.85 15.30
CA LYS A 257 12.51 11.34 14.01
C LYS A 257 13.97 11.80 14.08
N VAL A 258 14.45 12.23 15.24
CA VAL A 258 15.82 12.75 15.45
C VAL A 258 16.85 11.62 15.40
N PRO A 259 16.73 10.51 16.19
CA PRO A 259 17.58 9.33 16.03
C PRO A 259 17.64 8.82 14.59
N MET A 260 16.50 8.80 13.91
CA MET A 260 16.43 8.28 12.55
C MET A 260 17.12 9.21 11.52
N ALA A 261 17.03 10.53 11.71
CA ALA A 261 17.75 11.49 10.89
C ALA A 261 19.28 11.38 11.11
N ASP A 262 19.71 11.15 12.35
CA ASP A 262 21.12 10.96 12.69
C ASP A 262 21.65 9.64 12.12
N THR A 263 20.88 8.54 12.21
CA THR A 263 21.23 7.25 11.58
C THR A 263 21.50 7.43 10.08
N LEU A 264 20.67 8.21 9.35
CA LEU A 264 20.88 8.48 7.92
C LEU A 264 22.13 9.31 7.62
N GLN A 265 22.58 10.15 8.55
CA GLN A 265 23.82 10.93 8.39
C GLN A 265 25.07 10.09 8.62
N THR A 266 24.96 8.94 9.29
CA THR A 266 26.07 7.99 9.38
C THR A 266 26.42 7.42 7.99
N ALA A 267 27.69 7.04 7.81
CA ALA A 267 28.16 6.43 6.56
C ALA A 267 27.37 5.15 6.21
N MET A 268 27.02 4.35 7.22
CA MET A 268 26.29 3.10 7.07
C MET A 268 24.81 3.33 6.74
N GLY A 269 24.10 4.19 7.47
CA GLY A 269 22.69 4.51 7.19
C GLY A 269 22.52 5.22 5.84
N GLY A 270 23.42 6.12 5.50
CA GLY A 270 23.47 6.74 4.18
C GLY A 270 23.69 5.71 3.06
N ALA A 271 24.57 4.72 3.27
CA ALA A 271 24.78 3.62 2.32
C ALA A 271 23.54 2.74 2.17
N LEU A 272 22.92 2.31 3.27
CA LEU A 272 21.69 1.51 3.28
C LEU A 272 20.54 2.21 2.53
N SER A 273 20.36 3.51 2.77
CA SER A 273 19.35 4.33 2.10
C SER A 273 19.61 4.47 0.60
N ARG A 274 20.87 4.67 0.19
CA ARG A 274 21.25 4.64 -1.24
C ARG A 274 20.95 3.27 -1.85
N TRP A 275 21.34 2.18 -1.20
CA TRP A 275 21.03 0.83 -1.67
C TRP A 275 19.53 0.60 -1.87
N ARG A 276 18.67 1.18 -1.03
CA ARG A 276 17.21 1.17 -1.28
C ARG A 276 16.82 1.80 -2.61
N GLN A 277 17.37 2.97 -2.94
CA GLN A 277 17.09 3.62 -4.24
C GLN A 277 17.58 2.76 -5.41
N TRP A 278 18.68 2.02 -5.26
CA TRP A 278 19.23 1.15 -6.30
C TRP A 278 18.52 -0.21 -6.41
N THR A 279 17.85 -0.68 -5.36
CA THR A 279 17.29 -2.04 -5.31
C THR A 279 15.75 -2.04 -5.27
N GLY A 280 15.14 -1.23 -4.42
CA GLY A 280 13.68 -1.13 -4.25
C GLY A 280 13.00 -0.49 -5.46
N GLU A 281 13.40 0.73 -5.80
CA GLU A 281 12.76 1.51 -6.86
C GLU A 281 12.83 0.82 -8.23
N PRO A 282 13.98 0.25 -8.68
CA PRO A 282 14.04 -0.42 -9.98
C PRO A 282 13.24 -1.71 -10.00
N VAL A 283 13.18 -2.44 -8.88
CA VAL A 283 12.37 -3.66 -8.77
C VAL A 283 10.89 -3.32 -8.87
N LEU A 284 10.42 -2.26 -8.21
CA LEU A 284 9.04 -1.79 -8.35
C LEU A 284 8.77 -1.21 -9.75
N GLY A 285 9.73 -0.48 -10.32
CA GLY A 285 9.68 0.08 -11.67
C GLY A 285 9.48 -1.02 -12.72
N MET A 286 10.25 -2.09 -12.67
CA MET A 286 10.07 -3.23 -13.59
C MET A 286 8.69 -3.87 -13.48
N SER A 287 8.11 -3.98 -12.29
CA SER A 287 6.73 -4.48 -12.15
C SER A 287 5.73 -3.59 -12.87
N LYS A 288 5.90 -2.28 -12.78
CA LYS A 288 5.02 -1.33 -13.47
C LYS A 288 5.22 -1.36 -14.98
N ASP A 289 6.47 -1.28 -15.42
CA ASP A 289 6.80 -0.92 -16.80
C ASP A 289 6.91 -2.13 -17.70
N LEU A 290 7.51 -3.20 -17.19
CA LEU A 290 7.70 -4.41 -17.97
C LEU A 290 6.51 -5.36 -17.84
N TRP A 291 5.98 -5.50 -16.63
CA TRP A 291 4.86 -6.42 -16.34
C TRP A 291 3.50 -5.74 -16.30
N GLY A 292 3.43 -4.43 -16.60
CA GLY A 292 2.18 -3.71 -16.75
C GLY A 292 1.36 -3.57 -15.46
N CYS A 293 1.94 -3.77 -14.28
CA CYS A 293 1.26 -3.66 -12.98
C CYS A 293 1.03 -2.19 -12.57
N ARG A 294 0.63 -1.33 -13.53
CA ARG A 294 0.36 0.10 -13.32
C ARG A 294 -1.08 0.38 -12.89
N GLN A 295 -1.98 -0.57 -13.09
CA GLN A 295 -3.39 -0.46 -12.70
C GLN A 295 -3.89 -1.80 -12.13
N GLY A 296 -4.80 -1.72 -11.18
CA GLY A 296 -5.49 -2.89 -10.64
C GLY A 296 -6.34 -3.53 -11.72
N ALA A 297 -6.06 -4.79 -12.05
CA ALA A 297 -6.83 -5.56 -13.03
C ALA A 297 -8.10 -6.17 -12.42
N LEU A 298 -8.11 -6.43 -11.10
CA LEU A 298 -9.16 -7.14 -10.41
C LEU A 298 -9.82 -6.27 -9.34
N ARG A 299 -11.13 -6.46 -9.16
CA ARG A 299 -11.92 -5.73 -8.16
C ARG A 299 -11.75 -6.34 -6.77
N GLY A 300 -11.49 -5.47 -5.80
CA GLY A 300 -11.34 -5.84 -4.39
C GLY A 300 -9.89 -6.12 -4.01
N VAL A 301 -9.53 -5.74 -2.78
CA VAL A 301 -8.15 -5.76 -2.26
C VAL A 301 -7.54 -7.16 -2.32
N TRP A 302 -8.29 -8.21 -1.98
CA TRP A 302 -7.80 -9.59 -2.04
C TRP A 302 -7.42 -10.03 -3.46
N ALA A 303 -8.28 -9.77 -4.44
CA ALA A 303 -8.01 -10.13 -5.82
C ALA A 303 -6.87 -9.25 -6.40
N ALA A 304 -6.84 -7.97 -6.07
CA ALA A 304 -5.74 -7.07 -6.42
C ALA A 304 -4.41 -7.53 -5.82
N ALA A 305 -4.41 -7.98 -4.56
CA ALA A 305 -3.24 -8.57 -3.91
C ALA A 305 -2.80 -9.87 -4.61
N GLY A 306 -3.72 -10.68 -5.12
CA GLY A 306 -3.42 -11.83 -5.97
C GLY A 306 -2.75 -11.44 -7.28
N ALA A 307 -3.27 -10.44 -7.99
CA ALA A 307 -2.65 -9.93 -9.22
C ALA A 307 -1.25 -9.36 -8.97
N TRP A 308 -1.08 -8.58 -7.89
CA TRP A 308 0.23 -8.10 -7.44
C TRP A 308 1.20 -9.25 -7.15
N CYS A 309 0.71 -10.37 -6.61
CA CYS A 309 1.51 -11.58 -6.40
C CYS A 309 2.17 -12.05 -7.68
N LEU A 310 1.34 -12.23 -8.71
CA LEU A 310 1.77 -12.78 -9.98
C LEU A 310 2.79 -11.85 -10.64
N GLY A 311 2.57 -10.53 -10.57
CA GLY A 311 3.55 -9.54 -11.02
C GLY A 311 4.89 -9.62 -10.27
N CYS A 312 4.86 -9.79 -8.94
CA CYS A 312 6.06 -10.00 -8.13
C CYS A 312 6.80 -11.28 -8.49
N LEU A 313 6.07 -12.38 -8.67
CA LEU A 313 6.64 -13.68 -9.03
C LEU A 313 7.27 -13.65 -10.41
N ALA A 314 6.61 -13.04 -11.39
CA ALA A 314 7.13 -12.86 -12.75
C ALA A 314 8.47 -12.11 -12.74
N CYS A 315 8.59 -11.03 -11.95
CA CYS A 315 9.84 -10.30 -11.77
C CYS A 315 10.95 -11.18 -11.17
N ASN A 316 10.65 -11.96 -10.14
CA ASN A 316 11.62 -12.86 -9.52
C ASN A 316 12.08 -13.96 -10.49
N VAL A 317 11.16 -14.57 -11.24
CA VAL A 317 11.46 -15.58 -12.26
C VAL A 317 12.35 -14.99 -13.34
N GLN A 318 12.02 -13.81 -13.86
CA GLN A 318 12.84 -13.15 -14.88
C GLN A 318 14.26 -12.85 -14.41
N ARG A 319 14.44 -12.43 -13.15
CA ARG A 319 15.78 -12.19 -12.59
C ARG A 319 16.57 -13.47 -12.37
N ARG A 320 15.90 -14.56 -11.98
CA ARG A 320 16.54 -15.87 -11.76
C ARG A 320 16.82 -16.63 -13.06
N HIS A 321 16.03 -16.41 -14.09
CA HIS A 321 16.10 -17.15 -15.34
C HIS A 321 17.49 -17.09 -16.01
N PRO A 322 18.16 -15.92 -16.17
CA PRO A 322 19.51 -15.84 -16.71
C PRO A 322 20.56 -16.59 -15.87
N LEU A 323 20.36 -16.69 -14.55
CA LEU A 323 21.27 -17.42 -13.66
C LEU A 323 21.14 -18.95 -13.80
N THR A 324 19.98 -19.42 -14.28
CA THR A 324 19.67 -20.85 -14.35
C THR A 324 19.94 -21.43 -15.75
N LEU A 325 19.71 -20.65 -16.80
CA LEU A 325 19.84 -21.10 -18.19
C LEU A 325 21.02 -20.44 -18.93
N GLY A 326 21.68 -19.46 -18.31
CA GLY A 326 22.64 -18.58 -18.99
C GLY A 326 21.93 -17.58 -19.92
N TYR A 327 22.67 -16.57 -20.37
CA TYR A 327 22.21 -15.75 -21.50
C TYR A 327 22.43 -16.54 -22.80
N MET A 328 21.43 -16.60 -23.68
CA MET A 328 21.70 -17.04 -25.05
C MET A 328 22.76 -16.11 -25.65
N CYS A 329 23.90 -16.67 -26.05
CA CYS A 329 24.90 -15.92 -26.80
C CYS A 329 24.32 -15.64 -28.19
N PRO A 330 24.09 -14.37 -28.58
CA PRO A 330 23.68 -14.04 -29.94
C PRO A 330 24.92 -14.08 -30.86
N ARG A 331 25.67 -15.19 -30.87
CA ARG A 331 26.57 -15.47 -31.98
C ARG A 331 25.69 -15.95 -33.13
N ARG A 332 25.53 -15.05 -34.10
CA ARG A 332 24.86 -15.19 -35.38
C ARG A 332 24.84 -16.63 -35.88
N LEU A 333 23.67 -17.07 -36.34
CA LEU A 333 23.52 -17.95 -37.51
C LEU A 333 24.18 -17.25 -38.72
N GLY A 334 25.51 -17.19 -38.73
CA GLY A 334 26.32 -16.60 -39.76
C GLY A 334 27.44 -17.57 -40.09
N GLY A 335 27.21 -18.36 -41.13
CA GLY A 335 28.26 -19.08 -41.84
C GLY A 335 28.26 -20.59 -41.68
N THR A 336 27.42 -21.28 -42.44
CA THR A 336 27.89 -22.43 -43.25
C THR A 336 27.19 -22.39 -44.60
N GLY A 337 27.82 -21.70 -45.54
CA GLY A 337 27.52 -21.75 -46.96
C GLY A 337 28.84 -21.54 -47.69
N GLN A 338 29.57 -22.63 -47.89
CA GLN A 338 30.80 -22.69 -48.67
C GLN A 338 30.57 -22.16 -50.09
N GLY A 339 31.65 -21.63 -50.68
CA GLY A 339 31.66 -20.98 -51.98
C GLY A 339 31.45 -21.88 -53.20
N VAL A 340 31.96 -21.36 -54.33
CA VAL A 340 31.93 -21.87 -55.73
C VAL A 340 30.78 -21.28 -56.56
N ARG A 341 30.97 -20.11 -57.18
CA ARG A 341 31.56 -19.85 -58.50
C ARG A 341 31.75 -18.34 -58.69
#